data_AF-A0A8T5U5U2-F1
#
_entry.id   AF-A0A8T5U5U2-F1
#
_cell.length_a   1.000
_cell.length_b   1.000
_cell.length_c   1.000
_cell.angle_alpha   90.00
_cell.angle_beta   90.00
_cell.angle_gamma   90.00
#
_symmetry.space_group_name_H-M   'P 1'
#
loop_
_entity.id
_entity.type
_entity.pdbx_description
1 polymer ?
#
loop_
_entity_poly.entity_id
_entity_poly.type
_entity_poly.pdbx_seq_one_letter_code
_entity_poly.pdbx_strand_id
1 'polypeptide(L)'
;FLIGIGFAGGLVANVVLMGDVIDNDELITGKRREAIYGGVNAIVTKPAISLANSLFLFMIGIFGFVPPIIIGDLSFNQPQSELAKTGILVILCIIPACLLLLSALALRWYPLDGPEWIEKKKYMFQLHEQKEKEYLQSLERKEDP
;
A
#
# COMPACT_ATOMS: atom_id res chain seq x y z
N PHE A 1 -17.98 10.42 -3.66
CA PHE A 1 -17.69 10.07 -5.07
C PHE A 1 -16.28 10.49 -5.48
N LEU A 2 -15.96 11.79 -5.58
CA LEU A 2 -14.65 12.28 -6.04
C LEU A 2 -13.44 11.79 -5.20
N ILE A 3 -13.59 11.72 -3.87
CA ILE A 3 -12.56 11.21 -2.96
C ILE A 3 -12.14 9.75 -3.31
N GLY A 4 -13.10 8.94 -3.76
CA GLY A 4 -12.84 7.54 -4.11
C GLY A 4 -11.97 7.37 -5.35
N ILE A 5 -12.04 8.31 -6.30
CA ILE A 5 -11.20 8.29 -7.51
C ILE A 5 -9.73 8.53 -7.14
N GLY A 6 -9.46 9.54 -6.30
CA GLY A 6 -8.11 9.83 -5.82
C GLY A 6 -7.54 8.68 -4.98
N PHE A 7 -8.37 8.09 -4.12
CA PHE A 7 -7.96 6.94 -3.31
C PHE A 7 -7.59 5.71 -4.16
N ALA A 8 -8.34 5.44 -5.23
CA ALA A 8 -8.04 4.35 -6.15
C ALA A 8 -6.66 4.51 -6.82
N GLY A 9 -6.29 5.73 -7.20
CA GLY A 9 -4.97 6.02 -7.76
C GLY A 9 -3.84 5.67 -6.77
N GLY A 10 -4.00 6.02 -5.50
CA GLY A 10 -3.03 5.68 -4.45
C GLY A 10 -2.88 4.17 -4.22
N LEU A 11 -3.99 3.43 -4.26
CA LEU A 11 -3.99 1.96 -4.11
C LEU A 11 -3.21 1.28 -5.25
N VAL A 12 -3.45 1.70 -6.49
CA VAL A 12 -2.75 1.16 -7.66
C VAL A 12 -1.27 1.57 -7.66
N ALA A 13 -0.98 2.83 -7.34
CA ALA A 13 0.39 3.32 -7.30
C ALA A 13 1.27 2.51 -6.34
N ASN A 14 0.74 2.13 -5.17
CA ASN A 14 1.52 1.39 -4.17
C ASN A 14 2.05 0.05 -4.70
N VAL A 15 1.18 -0.75 -5.33
CA VAL A 15 1.57 -2.07 -5.87
C VAL A 15 2.52 -1.95 -7.07
N VAL A 16 2.33 -0.92 -7.91
CA VAL A 16 3.20 -0.68 -9.07
C VAL A 16 4.60 -0.25 -8.62
N LEU A 17 4.70 0.71 -7.71
CA LEU A 17 5.97 1.19 -7.17
C LEU A 17 6.75 0.10 -6.44
N MET A 18 6.04 -0.78 -5.72
CA MET A 18 6.66 -1.93 -5.07
C MET A 18 7.23 -2.91 -6.11
N GLY A 19 6.49 -3.17 -7.19
CA GLY A 19 6.97 -3.99 -8.31
C GLY A 19 8.25 -3.40 -8.94
N ASP A 20 8.27 -2.10 -9.18
CA ASP A 20 9.44 -1.43 -9.75
C ASP A 20 10.68 -1.54 -8.85
N VAL A 21 10.51 -1.45 -7.53
CA VAL A 21 11.60 -1.65 -6.56
C VAL A 21 12.10 -3.10 -6.57
N ILE A 22 11.19 -4.08 -6.65
CA ILE A 22 11.54 -5.50 -6.72
C ILE A 22 12.31 -5.82 -8.00
N ASP A 23 11.85 -5.32 -9.15
CA ASP A 23 12.51 -5.51 -10.44
C ASP A 23 13.91 -4.89 -10.43
N ASN A 24 14.06 -3.70 -9.83
CA ASN A 24 15.36 -3.06 -9.67
C ASN A 24 16.29 -3.84 -8.73
N ASP A 25 15.79 -4.40 -7.63
CA ASP A 25 16.58 -5.26 -6.74
C ASP A 25 16.99 -6.57 -7.43
N GLU A 26 16.15 -7.13 -8.29
CA GLU A 26 16.52 -8.29 -9.12
C GLU A 26 17.66 -7.94 -10.09
N LEU A 27 17.63 -6.76 -10.72
CA LEU A 27 18.71 -6.29 -11.59
C LEU A 27 20.05 -6.17 -10.86
N ILE A 28 20.03 -5.68 -9.62
CA ILE A 28 21.25 -5.47 -8.82
C ILE A 28 21.76 -6.79 -8.23
N THR A 29 20.86 -7.65 -7.75
CA THR A 29 21.23 -8.84 -6.96
C THR A 29 21.19 -10.15 -7.74
N GLY A 30 20.58 -10.15 -8.93
CA GLY A 30 20.32 -11.33 -9.75
C GLY A 30 19.34 -12.34 -9.14
N LYS A 31 18.69 -12.01 -8.02
CA LYS A 31 17.79 -12.90 -7.27
C LYS A 31 16.41 -12.28 -7.15
N ARG A 32 15.38 -13.08 -7.39
CA ARG A 32 13.99 -12.64 -7.23
C ARG A 32 13.58 -12.71 -5.75
N ARG A 33 13.31 -11.55 -5.14
CA ARG A 33 13.09 -11.40 -3.68
C ARG A 33 11.67 -10.94 -3.32
N GLU A 34 10.68 -11.22 -4.15
CA GLU A 34 9.28 -10.81 -3.95
C GLU A 34 8.73 -11.13 -2.56
N ALA A 35 8.98 -12.34 -2.05
CA ALA A 35 8.48 -12.76 -0.73
C ALA A 35 9.07 -11.92 0.42
N ILE A 36 10.31 -11.45 0.29
CA ILE A 36 10.96 -10.61 1.31
C ILE A 36 10.31 -9.23 1.31
N TYR A 37 10.14 -8.62 0.14
CA TYR A 37 9.48 -7.32 0.01
C TYR A 37 8.02 -7.37 0.48
N GLY A 38 7.29 -8.43 0.12
CA GLY A 38 5.92 -8.66 0.61
C GLY A 38 5.86 -8.86 2.12
N GLY A 39 6.81 -9.61 2.69
CA GLY A 39 6.93 -9.82 4.13
C GLY A 39 7.22 -8.52 4.89
N VAL A 40 8.19 -7.74 4.43
CA VAL A 40 8.52 -6.43 5.01
C VAL A 40 7.33 -5.47 4.92
N ASN A 41 6.65 -5.42 3.78
CA ASN A 41 5.44 -4.61 3.63
C ASN A 41 4.36 -5.00 4.65
N ALA A 42 4.14 -6.30 4.87
CA ALA A 42 3.18 -6.78 5.85
C ALA A 42 3.57 -6.41 7.30
N ILE A 43 4.86 -6.47 7.63
CA ILE A 43 5.37 -6.07 8.95
C ILE A 43 5.17 -4.57 9.19
N VAL A 44 5.26 -3.73 8.17
CA VAL A 44 5.03 -2.28 8.30
C VAL A 44 3.54 -1.96 8.34
N THR A 45 2.76 -2.49 7.41
CA THR A 45 1.35 -2.10 7.20
C THR A 45 0.42 -2.62 8.29
N LYS A 46 0.58 -3.85 8.77
CA LYS A 46 -0.36 -4.43 9.75
C LYS A 46 -0.32 -3.68 11.09
N PRO A 47 0.84 -3.43 11.71
CA PRO A 47 0.91 -2.63 12.92
C PRO A 47 0.49 -1.17 12.69
N ALA A 48 0.79 -0.60 11.52
CA ALA A 48 0.35 0.75 11.19
C ALA A 48 -1.18 0.87 11.18
N ILE A 49 -1.90 -0.12 10.64
CA ILE A 49 -3.37 -0.16 10.68
C ILE A 49 -3.87 -0.26 12.13
N SER A 50 -3.29 -1.13 12.94
CA SER A 50 -3.66 -1.25 14.37
C SER A 50 -3.42 0.05 15.13
N LEU A 51 -2.28 0.70 14.89
CA LEU A 51 -1.94 1.99 15.49
C LEU A 51 -2.91 3.09 15.04
N ALA A 52 -3.24 3.13 13.74
CA ALA A 52 -4.21 4.09 13.20
C ALA A 52 -5.59 3.93 13.85
N ASN A 53 -6.08 2.70 14.03
CA ASN A 53 -7.35 2.44 14.72
C ASN A 53 -7.30 2.86 16.19
N SER A 54 -6.20 2.57 16.89
CA SER A 54 -6.03 2.98 18.29
C SER A 54 -5.99 4.50 18.43
N LEU A 55 -5.24 5.20 17.57
CA LEU A 55 -5.17 6.65 17.53
C LEU A 55 -6.53 7.27 17.18
N PHE A 56 -7.26 6.69 16.23
CA PHE A 56 -8.60 7.13 15.88
C PHE A 56 -9.53 7.13 17.11
N LEU A 57 -9.59 6.01 17.83
CA LEU A 57 -10.41 5.87 19.05
C LEU A 57 -9.98 6.83 20.15
N PHE A 58 -8.67 7.01 20.33
CA PHE A 58 -8.14 7.97 21.29
C PHE A 58 -8.54 9.41 20.95
N MET A 59 -8.41 9.80 19.69
CA MET A 59 -8.73 11.17 19.25
C MET A 59 -10.21 11.48 19.34
N ILE A 60 -11.11 10.59 18.92
CA ILE A 60 -12.56 10.86 19.04
C ILE A 60 -12.97 11.02 20.51
N GLY A 61 -12.30 10.32 21.44
CA GLY A 61 -12.49 10.51 22.88
C GLY A 61 -12.15 11.92 23.36
N ILE A 62 -11.07 12.52 22.84
CA ILE A 62 -10.69 13.92 23.13
C ILE A 62 -11.76 14.90 22.65
N PHE A 63 -12.38 14.63 21.49
CA PHE A 63 -13.47 15.47 20.97
C PHE A 63 -14.81 15.25 21.67
N GLY A 64 -14.86 14.41 22.71
CA GLY A 64 -16.06 14.17 23.51
C GLY A 64 -17.04 13.20 22.85
N PHE A 65 -16.55 12.26 22.04
CA PHE A 65 -17.37 11.18 21.50
C PHE A 65 -17.96 10.34 22.65
N VAL A 66 -19.27 10.13 22.58
CA VAL A 66 -19.98 9.33 23.58
C VAL A 66 -20.30 7.96 22.99
N PRO A 67 -19.73 6.86 23.52
CA PRO A 67 -19.92 5.53 22.95
C PRO A 67 -21.39 5.06 23.08
N PRO A 68 -21.86 4.21 22.17
CA PRO A 68 -23.20 3.63 22.27
C PRO A 68 -23.34 2.75 23.53
N ILE A 69 -24.54 2.70 24.10
CA ILE A 69 -24.86 1.77 25.18
C ILE A 69 -25.13 0.40 24.57
N ILE A 70 -24.48 -0.64 25.10
CA ILE A 70 -24.71 -2.02 24.71
C ILE A 70 -25.47 -2.74 25.82
N ILE A 71 -26.66 -3.26 25.51
CA ILE A 71 -27.46 -4.09 26.42
C ILE A 71 -27.74 -5.41 25.71
N GLY A 72 -27.07 -6.49 26.13
CA GLY A 72 -27.09 -7.77 25.40
C GLY A 72 -26.50 -7.61 24.00
N ASP A 73 -27.24 -8.06 22.98
CA ASP A 73 -26.85 -7.94 21.56
C ASP A 73 -27.35 -6.64 20.90
N LEU A 74 -27.97 -5.73 21.66
CA LEU A 74 -28.54 -4.48 21.15
C LEU A 74 -27.63 -3.29 21.45
N SER A 75 -27.37 -2.48 20.43
CA SER A 75 -26.59 -1.23 20.51
C SER A 75 -27.50 -0.01 20.36
N PHE A 76 -27.46 0.89 21.34
CA PHE A 76 -28.25 2.12 21.39
C PHE A 76 -27.35 3.34 21.18
N ASN A 77 -27.59 4.07 20.09
CA ASN A 77 -26.86 5.29 19.78
C ASN A 77 -27.24 6.42 20.75
N GLN A 78 -26.23 7.16 21.19
CA GLN A 78 -26.40 8.31 22.08
C GLN A 78 -26.27 9.63 21.32
N PRO A 79 -26.94 10.71 21.77
CA PRO A 79 -26.79 12.03 21.18
C PRO A 79 -25.33 12.50 21.28
N GLN A 80 -24.76 12.89 20.13
CA GLN A 80 -23.40 13.40 20.05
C GLN A 80 -23.39 14.92 20.06
N SER A 81 -22.41 15.51 20.75
CA SER A 81 -22.16 16.94 20.69
C SER A 81 -21.73 17.36 19.28
N GLU A 82 -21.95 18.63 18.93
CA GLU A 82 -21.45 19.17 17.65
C GLU A 82 -19.92 19.09 17.55
N LEU A 83 -19.21 19.28 18.68
CA LEU A 83 -17.76 19.13 18.76
C LEU A 83 -17.31 17.71 18.40
N ALA A 84 -18.00 16.67 18.89
CA ALA A 84 -17.70 15.28 18.60
C ALA A 84 -17.92 14.96 17.10
N LYS A 85 -19.01 15.46 16.51
CA LYS A 85 -19.29 15.30 15.07
C LYS A 85 -18.21 15.96 14.22
N THR A 86 -17.83 17.20 14.53
CA THR A 86 -16.75 17.90 13.82
C THR A 86 -15.40 17.19 14.02
N GLY A 87 -15.12 16.71 15.24
CA GLY A 87 -13.91 15.97 15.57
C GLY A 87 -13.72 14.74 14.67
N ILE A 88 -14.76 13.93 14.50
CA ILE A 88 -14.74 12.75 13.62
C ILE A 88 -14.41 13.16 12.17
N LEU A 89 -15.03 14.23 11.66
CA LEU A 89 -14.75 14.72 10.30
C LEU A 89 -13.31 15.20 10.14
N VAL A 90 -12.78 15.93 11.12
CA VAL A 90 -11.38 16.39 11.11
C VAL A 90 -10.42 15.20 11.10
N ILE A 91 -10.66 14.20 11.94
CA ILE A 91 -9.80 13.01 12.05
C ILE A 91 -9.87 12.17 10.76
N LEU A 92 -11.06 11.99 10.17
CA LEU A 92 -11.22 11.16 8.97
C LEU A 92 -10.83 11.88 7.67
N CYS A 93 -10.90 13.21 7.63
CA CYS A 93 -10.63 13.96 6.40
C CYS A 93 -9.26 14.65 6.44
N ILE A 94 -8.99 15.46 7.47
CA ILE A 94 -7.79 16.31 7.49
C ILE A 94 -6.53 15.49 7.72
N ILE A 95 -6.54 14.57 8.69
CA ILE A 95 -5.35 13.79 9.02
C ILE A 95 -4.92 12.90 7.84
N PRO A 96 -5.80 12.08 7.22
CA PRO A 96 -5.43 11.31 6.03
C PRO A 96 -5.05 12.21 4.85
N ALA A 97 -5.71 13.34 4.65
CA ALA A 97 -5.35 14.27 3.57
C ALA A 97 -3.92 14.82 3.74
N CYS A 98 -3.52 15.21 4.94
CA CYS A 98 -2.16 15.66 5.23
C CYS A 98 -1.12 14.55 4.98
N LEU A 99 -1.41 13.31 5.41
CA LEU A 99 -0.51 12.17 5.18
C LEU A 99 -0.40 11.80 3.70
N LEU A 100 -1.51 11.87 2.95
CA LEU A 100 -1.50 11.67 1.50
C LEU A 100 -0.70 12.75 0.77
N LEU A 101 -0.84 14.02 1.18
CA LEU A 101 -0.04 15.11 0.63
C LEU A 101 1.45 14.93 0.93
N LEU A 102 1.80 14.51 2.14
CA LEU A 102 3.18 14.21 2.50
C LEU A 102 3.75 13.05 1.65
N SER A 103 2.95 12.01 1.43
CA SER A 103 3.31 10.87 0.57
C SER A 103 3.52 11.31 -0.89
N ALA A 104 2.61 12.14 -1.42
CA ALA A 104 2.74 12.70 -2.77
C ALA A 104 3.99 13.58 -2.92
N LEU A 105 4.34 14.35 -1.88
CA LEU A 105 5.56 15.14 -1.87
C LEU A 105 6.80 14.24 -1.83
N ALA A 106 6.78 13.16 -1.04
CA ALA A 106 7.88 12.19 -0.98
C ALA A 106 8.17 11.53 -2.33
N LEU A 107 7.13 11.32 -3.17
CA LEU A 107 7.28 10.77 -4.50
C LEU A 107 8.13 11.64 -5.44
N ARG A 108 8.30 12.93 -5.15
CA ARG A 108 9.18 13.85 -5.91
C ARG A 108 10.64 13.38 -5.95
N TRP A 109 11.07 12.61 -4.95
CA TRP A 109 12.43 12.06 -4.84
C TRP A 109 12.52 10.59 -5.23
N TYR A 110 11.48 10.03 -5.86
CA TYR A 110 11.50 8.65 -6.32
C TYR A 110 12.49 8.49 -7.49
N PRO A 111 13.52 7.63 -7.38
CA PRO A 111 14.61 7.57 -8.35
C PRO A 111 14.36 6.59 -9.52
N LEU A 112 13.27 5.84 -9.50
CA LEU A 112 12.95 4.82 -10.52
C LEU A 112 11.90 5.37 -11.50
N ASP A 113 12.21 6.49 -12.14
CA ASP A 113 11.36 7.16 -13.11
C ASP A 113 12.13 7.54 -14.39
N GLY A 114 11.38 7.91 -15.44
CA GLY A 114 11.96 8.42 -16.68
C GLY A 114 12.42 7.37 -17.72
N PRO A 115 13.10 7.83 -18.79
CA PRO A 115 13.46 6.99 -19.94
C PRO A 115 14.43 5.85 -19.62
N GLU A 116 15.40 6.10 -18.73
CA GLU A 116 16.38 5.08 -18.33
C GLU A 116 15.71 3.90 -17.62
N TRP A 117 14.75 4.17 -16.73
CA TRP A 117 13.98 3.13 -16.06
C TRP A 117 13.15 2.31 -17.05
N ILE A 118 12.51 2.97 -18.02
CA ILE A 118 11.73 2.30 -19.08
C ILE A 118 12.62 1.36 -19.91
N GLU A 119 13.85 1.78 -20.22
CA GLU A 119 14.80 0.94 -20.94
C GLU A 119 15.23 -0.28 -20.12
N LYS A 120 15.56 -0.10 -18.84
CA LYS A 120 15.87 -1.21 -17.91
C LYS A 120 14.71 -2.20 -17.81
N LYS A 121 13.46 -1.72 -17.76
CA LYS A 121 12.27 -2.56 -17.70
C LYS A 121 12.06 -3.39 -18.97
N LYS A 122 12.32 -2.81 -20.15
CA LYS A 122 12.30 -3.54 -21.44
C LYS A 122 13.36 -4.63 -21.49
N TYR A 123 14.58 -4.32 -21.04
CA TYR A 123 15.66 -5.28 -20.97
C TYR A 123 15.32 -6.46 -20.04
N MET A 124 14.74 -6.18 -18.86
CA MET A 124 14.27 -7.21 -17.93
C MET A 124 13.23 -8.12 -18.55
N PHE A 125 12.26 -7.56 -19.27
CA PHE A 125 11.24 -8.34 -19.96
C PHE A 125 11.84 -9.33 -20.97
N GLN A 126 12.82 -8.87 -21.77
CA GLN A 126 13.54 -9.73 -22.71
C GLN A 126 14.35 -10.83 -22.01
N LEU A 127 15.02 -10.48 -20.90
CA LEU A 127 15.78 -11.44 -20.09
C LEU A 127 14.88 -12.56 -19.55
N HIS A 128 13.68 -12.21 -19.07
CA HIS A 128 12.72 -13.19 -18.57
C HIS A 128 12.20 -14.10 -19.68
N GLU A 129 11.86 -13.54 -20.85
CA GLU A 129 11.42 -14.31 -22.01
C GLU A 129 12.51 -15.31 -22.47
N GLN A 130 13.78 -14.90 -22.44
CA GLN A 130 14.89 -15.78 -22.77
C GLN A 130 15.06 -16.91 -21.76
N LYS A 131 15.06 -16.60 -20.46
CA LYS A 131 15.16 -17.61 -19.38
C LYS A 131 14.02 -18.62 -19.45
N GLU A 132 12.82 -18.18 -19.77
CA GLU A 132 11.65 -19.04 -19.95
C GLU A 132 11.85 -20.00 -21.12
N LYS A 133 12.29 -19.50 -22.29
CA LYS A 133 12.60 -20.35 -23.46
C LYS A 133 13.69 -21.37 -23.16
N GLU A 134 14.78 -20.97 -22.51
CA GLU A 134 15.88 -21.86 -22.12
C GLU A 134 15.40 -22.95 -21.15
N TYR A 135 14.54 -22.59 -20.19
CA TYR A 135 13.95 -23.54 -19.26
C TYR A 135 13.07 -24.57 -19.97
N LEU A 136 12.19 -24.13 -20.88
CA LEU A 136 11.32 -25.03 -21.65
C LEU A 136 12.15 -26.01 -22.50
N GLN A 137 13.18 -25.53 -23.21
CA GLN A 137 14.10 -26.38 -23.97
C GLN A 137 14.84 -27.40 -23.07
N SER A 138 15.15 -27.03 -21.82
CA SER A 138 15.79 -27.94 -20.87
C SER A 138 14.85 -29.06 -20.38
N LEU A 139 13.54 -28.82 -20.38
CA LEU A 139 12.53 -29.83 -20.07
C LEU A 139 12.37 -30.80 -21.23
N GLU A 140 12.24 -30.28 -22.46
CA GLU A 140 12.15 -31.09 -23.69
C GLU A 140 13.35 -32.03 -23.83
N ARG A 141 14.57 -31.54 -23.57
CA ARG A 141 15.79 -32.36 -23.62
C ARG A 141 15.84 -33.46 -22.55
N LYS A 142 15.15 -33.29 -21.41
CA LYS A 142 15.08 -34.30 -20.34
C LYS A 142 14.01 -35.36 -20.61
N GLU A 143 13.06 -35.08 -21.49
CA GLU A 143 11.99 -35.99 -21.88
C GLU A 143 12.36 -36.85 -23.10
N ASP A 144 13.41 -36.49 -23.85
CA ASP A 144 13.99 -37.32 -24.91
C ASP A 144 14.89 -38.42 -24.29
N PRO A 145 14.54 -39.73 -24.45
CA PRO A 145 15.24 -40.86 -23.83
C PRO A 145 16.63 -41.19 -24.41
#